data_AF-A0A178E3N1-F1
#
_entry.id   AF-A0A178E3N1-F1
#
_cell.length_a   1.000
_cell.length_b   1.000
_cell.length_c   1.000
_cell.angle_alpha   90.00
_cell.angle_beta   90.00
_cell.angle_gamma   90.00
#
_symmetry.space_group_name_H-M   'P 1'
#
loop_
_entity.id
_entity.type
_entity.pdbx_description
1 polymer ?
#
loop_
_entity_poly.entity_id
_entity_poly.type
_entity_poly.pdbx_seq_one_letter_code
_entity_poly.pdbx_strand_id
1 'polypeptide(L)'
;MPTFRALLTLPAIISTTLIAHALARPDGIIGEDRGSPKAVFATSLTGGEGCSPSDLGDIRAGFAEMTTLFAASIPYETSGQPSVEFFGPPAQITNYTDMISENLQRAAQYGTIKDGEGEVNADIHVRCDDPVGACRFGNKREGSHAAYNIGNEPHINFCNDYFKLDPLDKRVNKKANNQMERDRMMEYYNRATLWARMVMHISDVGKAIVQRAIPGGPNSTTEWTMSVTQGAMNTSVLAGVLNERPDTDGPNNFQTLKYAYGVTRAKLLAVLSTQMPYDAANNAENYAFYALARYVMAKKNLYPNVPIMDFPNEATVLTNENLQDGERVKFAYFDMTDVL
;
A
#
# COMPACT_ATOMS: atom_id res chain seq x y z
N MET A 1 -2.10 26.63 -43.21
CA MET A 1 -1.02 27.00 -42.26
C MET A 1 -1.59 27.97 -41.24
N PRO A 2 -1.77 27.57 -39.97
CA PRO A 2 -2.23 28.49 -38.95
C PRO A 2 -1.05 29.40 -38.53
N THR A 3 -1.29 30.70 -38.50
CA THR A 3 -0.30 31.72 -38.11
C THR A 3 -0.20 31.84 -36.59
N PHE A 4 1.01 32.09 -36.07
CA PHE A 4 1.35 32.20 -34.63
C PHE A 4 0.44 33.16 -33.83
N ARG A 5 -0.16 34.16 -34.47
CA ARG A 5 -1.13 35.08 -33.85
C ARG A 5 -2.45 34.42 -33.44
N ALA A 6 -2.88 33.35 -34.11
CA ALA A 6 -4.12 32.65 -33.77
C ALA A 6 -4.01 31.84 -32.46
N LEU A 7 -2.80 31.37 -32.11
CA LEU A 7 -2.55 30.64 -30.87
C LEU A 7 -2.56 31.54 -29.62
N LEU A 8 -2.26 32.84 -29.77
CA LEU A 8 -2.18 33.80 -28.65
C LEU A 8 -3.54 34.41 -28.25
N THR A 9 -4.62 34.06 -28.95
CA THR A 9 -5.99 34.57 -28.67
C THR A 9 -6.92 33.52 -28.09
N LEU A 10 -6.41 32.30 -27.86
CA LEU A 10 -7.17 31.25 -27.21
C LEU A 10 -7.37 31.58 -25.72
N PRO A 11 -8.60 31.39 -25.18
CA PRO A 11 -8.85 31.49 -23.75
C PRO A 11 -7.82 30.67 -22.98
N ALA A 12 -7.31 31.18 -21.85
CA ALA A 12 -6.23 30.56 -21.10
C ALA A 12 -6.47 29.06 -20.82
N ILE A 13 -7.73 28.67 -20.61
CA ILE A 13 -8.17 27.29 -20.38
C ILE A 13 -7.94 26.38 -21.61
N ILE A 14 -8.12 26.90 -22.83
CA ILE A 14 -7.91 26.16 -24.07
C ILE A 14 -6.41 26.08 -24.41
N SER A 15 -5.64 27.13 -24.09
CA SER A 15 -4.18 27.10 -24.23
C SER A 15 -3.52 26.13 -23.24
N THR A 16 -3.99 26.07 -21.99
CA THR A 16 -3.44 25.11 -21.00
C THR A 16 -3.83 23.67 -21.35
N THR A 17 -5.05 23.42 -21.82
CA THR A 17 -5.44 22.08 -22.29
C THR A 17 -4.68 21.67 -23.56
N LEU A 18 -4.47 22.55 -24.53
CA LEU A 18 -3.66 22.25 -25.72
C LEU A 18 -2.18 22.03 -25.38
N ILE A 19 -1.61 22.76 -24.43
CA ILE A 19 -0.23 22.55 -23.97
C ILE A 19 -0.14 21.25 -23.18
N ALA A 20 -1.10 20.94 -22.31
CA ALA A 20 -1.17 19.66 -21.60
C ALA A 20 -1.33 18.48 -22.58
N HIS A 21 -2.15 18.62 -23.63
CA HIS A 21 -2.31 17.59 -24.66
C HIS A 21 -1.11 17.48 -25.60
N ALA A 22 -0.41 18.59 -25.87
CA ALA A 22 0.81 18.58 -26.69
C ALA A 22 2.04 18.07 -25.93
N LEU A 23 2.05 18.18 -24.59
CA LEU A 23 3.11 17.68 -23.72
C LEU A 23 2.83 16.26 -23.19
N ALA A 24 1.56 15.85 -23.13
CA ALA A 24 1.18 14.47 -22.86
C ALA A 24 1.54 13.60 -24.08
N ARG A 25 2.45 12.65 -23.88
CA ARG A 25 2.82 11.64 -24.88
C ARG A 25 1.76 10.54 -24.97
N PRO A 26 1.85 9.58 -25.93
CA PRO A 26 0.89 8.48 -26.07
C PRO A 26 0.63 7.69 -24.79
N ASP A 27 1.57 7.73 -23.84
CA ASP A 27 1.48 7.07 -22.53
C ASP A 27 1.14 8.04 -21.38
N GLY A 28 0.64 9.25 -21.67
CA GLY A 28 0.07 10.17 -20.67
C GLY A 28 1.02 10.80 -19.65
N ILE A 29 2.33 10.51 -19.71
CA ILE A 29 3.36 11.03 -18.78
C ILE A 29 4.18 12.16 -19.40
N ILE A 30 4.46 13.19 -18.61
CA ILE A 30 5.27 14.35 -19.00
C ILE A 30 6.78 13.99 -18.95
N GLY A 31 7.53 14.22 -20.04
CA GLY A 31 9.00 14.35 -19.99
C GLY A 31 9.89 13.14 -20.33
N GLU A 32 9.43 12.15 -21.08
CA GLU A 32 10.20 10.93 -21.36
C GLU A 32 11.26 11.06 -22.48
N ASP A 33 12.35 10.29 -22.42
CA ASP A 33 13.25 9.99 -23.55
C ASP A 33 13.29 8.47 -23.82
N ARG A 34 13.49 8.10 -25.10
CA ARG A 34 13.35 6.72 -25.62
C ARG A 34 14.39 5.76 -25.02
N GLY A 35 13.98 4.95 -24.03
CA GLY A 35 14.70 3.79 -23.53
C GLY A 35 14.26 2.46 -24.16
N SER A 36 14.95 1.37 -23.79
CA SER A 36 14.73 -0.01 -24.24
C SER A 36 13.28 -0.48 -24.08
N PRO A 37 12.80 -1.46 -24.88
CA PRO A 37 11.42 -1.94 -24.82
C PRO A 37 11.12 -2.55 -23.45
N LYS A 38 10.24 -1.89 -22.70
CA LYS A 38 9.67 -2.37 -21.43
C LYS A 38 8.34 -3.06 -21.71
N ALA A 39 7.89 -3.91 -20.78
CA ALA A 39 6.55 -4.47 -20.84
C ALA A 39 5.51 -3.33 -20.89
N VAL A 40 4.60 -3.40 -21.86
CA VAL A 40 3.54 -2.40 -22.04
C VAL A 40 2.29 -2.97 -21.37
N PHE A 41 1.95 -2.46 -20.19
CA PHE A 41 0.74 -2.86 -19.48
C PHE A 41 -0.50 -2.23 -20.13
N ALA A 42 -1.65 -2.87 -19.95
CA ALA A 42 -2.93 -2.34 -20.41
C ALA A 42 -3.35 -1.11 -19.60
N THR A 43 -3.03 -1.10 -18.30
CA THR A 43 -3.12 0.09 -17.45
C THR A 43 -1.99 1.06 -17.77
N SER A 44 -2.34 2.33 -17.99
CA SER A 44 -1.38 3.41 -18.15
C SER A 44 -1.12 4.11 -16.81
N LEU A 45 0.14 4.48 -16.57
CA LEU A 45 0.48 5.48 -15.56
C LEU A 45 0.42 6.85 -16.24
N THR A 46 -0.29 7.81 -15.66
CA THR A 46 -0.49 9.17 -16.23
C THR A 46 0.02 10.24 -15.27
N GLY A 47 0.18 11.48 -15.73
CA GLY A 47 0.62 12.61 -14.88
C GLY A 47 2.13 12.79 -14.86
N GLY A 48 2.70 12.93 -13.67
CA GLY A 48 4.12 13.17 -13.43
C GLY A 48 4.45 14.56 -12.88
N GLU A 49 3.48 15.25 -12.30
CA GLU A 49 3.61 16.56 -11.68
C GLU A 49 4.72 16.52 -10.62
N GLY A 50 5.75 17.36 -10.77
CA GLY A 50 6.89 17.41 -9.86
C GLY A 50 7.90 16.28 -9.99
N CYS A 51 7.65 15.28 -10.84
CA CYS A 51 8.57 14.16 -11.02
C CYS A 51 9.67 14.50 -12.04
N SER A 52 10.91 14.11 -11.75
CA SER A 52 11.96 14.08 -12.76
C SER A 52 11.79 12.87 -13.70
N PRO A 53 12.45 12.88 -14.88
CA PRO A 53 12.45 11.70 -15.76
C PRO A 53 13.00 10.42 -15.09
N SER A 54 13.95 10.57 -14.16
CA SER A 54 14.47 9.44 -13.37
C SER A 54 13.41 8.90 -12.41
N ASP A 55 12.68 9.79 -11.74
CA ASP A 55 11.62 9.42 -10.80
C ASP A 55 10.52 8.63 -11.50
N LEU A 56 10.09 9.11 -12.67
CA LEU A 56 9.11 8.41 -13.51
C LEU A 56 9.62 7.04 -13.96
N GLY A 57 10.92 6.91 -14.23
CA GLY A 57 11.58 5.63 -14.51
C GLY A 57 11.48 4.65 -13.34
N ASP A 58 11.74 5.13 -12.13
CA ASP A 58 11.67 4.34 -10.89
C ASP A 58 10.23 3.98 -10.48
N ILE A 59 9.27 4.90 -10.70
CA ILE A 59 7.83 4.68 -10.50
C ILE A 59 7.35 3.55 -11.41
N ARG A 60 7.63 3.62 -12.72
CA ARG A 60 7.25 2.57 -13.69
C ARG A 60 7.91 1.23 -13.40
N ALA A 61 9.20 1.23 -13.01
CA ALA A 61 9.89 0.01 -12.64
C ALA A 61 9.26 -0.64 -11.40
N GLY A 62 8.96 0.16 -10.36
CA GLY A 62 8.27 -0.32 -9.17
C GLY A 62 6.87 -0.88 -9.47
N PHE A 63 6.12 -0.25 -10.37
CA PHE A 63 4.82 -0.76 -10.84
C PHE A 63 4.96 -2.14 -11.51
N ALA A 64 5.91 -2.32 -12.42
CA ALA A 64 6.18 -3.61 -13.07
C ALA A 64 6.66 -4.70 -12.08
N GLU A 65 7.43 -4.31 -11.07
CA GLU A 65 7.88 -5.23 -10.02
C GLU A 65 6.71 -5.63 -9.11
N MET A 66 5.80 -4.69 -8.79
CA MET A 66 4.59 -4.95 -8.01
C MET A 66 3.68 -5.96 -8.70
N THR A 67 3.47 -5.86 -10.03
CA THR A 67 2.67 -6.86 -10.76
C THR A 67 3.27 -8.26 -10.63
N THR A 68 4.59 -8.36 -10.50
CA THR A 68 5.28 -9.63 -10.25
C THR A 68 5.02 -10.17 -8.83
N LEU A 69 4.90 -9.30 -7.82
CA LEU A 69 4.52 -9.70 -6.46
C LEU A 69 3.10 -10.30 -6.43
N PHE A 70 2.12 -9.61 -7.00
CA PHE A 70 0.74 -10.09 -7.01
C PHE A 70 0.56 -11.33 -7.89
N ALA A 71 1.30 -11.46 -9.00
CA ALA A 71 1.33 -12.69 -9.78
C ALA A 71 1.81 -13.90 -8.96
N ALA A 72 2.81 -13.73 -8.07
CA ALA A 72 3.26 -14.80 -7.17
C ALA A 72 2.24 -15.14 -6.06
N SER A 73 1.24 -14.28 -5.85
CA SER A 73 0.24 -14.38 -4.79
C SER A 73 -1.03 -15.12 -5.22
N ILE A 74 -1.11 -15.50 -6.50
CA ILE A 74 -2.27 -16.16 -7.10
C ILE A 74 -1.87 -17.57 -7.54
N PRO A 75 -2.68 -18.61 -7.23
CA PRO A 75 -3.90 -18.54 -6.42
C PRO A 75 -3.62 -18.26 -4.94
N TYR A 76 -4.58 -17.66 -4.24
CA TYR A 76 -4.51 -17.43 -2.80
C TYR A 76 -4.48 -18.75 -2.04
N GLU A 77 -3.44 -18.95 -1.22
CA GLU A 77 -3.26 -20.16 -0.41
C GLU A 77 -3.68 -19.90 1.04
N THR A 78 -4.92 -20.26 1.38
CA THR A 78 -5.54 -19.99 2.69
C THR A 78 -4.79 -20.60 3.88
N SER A 79 -4.28 -21.83 3.73
CA SER A 79 -3.57 -22.56 4.79
C SER A 79 -2.06 -22.35 4.78
N GLY A 80 -1.52 -21.59 3.82
CA GLY A 80 -0.09 -21.34 3.71
C GLY A 80 0.40 -20.49 4.88
N GLN A 81 1.65 -20.70 5.31
CA GLN A 81 2.23 -19.95 6.44
C GLN A 81 2.12 -18.42 6.29
N PRO A 82 2.37 -17.80 5.11
CA PRO A 82 2.13 -16.37 4.95
C PRO A 82 0.68 -15.94 5.17
N SER A 83 -0.29 -16.78 4.77
CA SER A 83 -1.71 -16.48 4.96
C SER A 83 -2.07 -16.47 6.45
N VAL A 84 -1.60 -17.48 7.18
CA VAL A 84 -1.83 -17.55 8.64
C VAL A 84 -1.26 -16.34 9.36
N GLU A 85 -0.08 -15.86 8.95
CA GLU A 85 0.59 -14.74 9.61
C GLU A 85 0.03 -13.37 9.26
N PHE A 86 -0.43 -13.18 8.01
CA PHE A 86 -0.92 -11.88 7.56
C PHE A 86 -2.45 -11.78 7.49
N PHE A 87 -3.20 -12.86 7.59
CA PHE A 87 -4.66 -12.78 7.62
C PHE A 87 -5.25 -13.47 8.85
N GLY A 88 -4.56 -14.47 9.38
CA GLY A 88 -4.95 -15.20 10.58
C GLY A 88 -5.25 -16.67 10.27
N PRO A 89 -5.52 -17.48 11.31
CA PRO A 89 -5.85 -18.89 11.13
C PRO A 89 -7.06 -19.09 10.21
N PRO A 90 -7.10 -20.13 9.36
CA PRO A 90 -8.18 -20.36 8.40
C PRO A 90 -9.58 -20.31 9.03
N ALA A 91 -9.73 -20.87 10.25
CA ALA A 91 -10.99 -20.87 10.99
C ALA A 91 -11.51 -19.45 11.34
N GLN A 92 -10.63 -18.46 11.47
CA GLN A 92 -11.00 -17.07 11.77
C GLN A 92 -11.32 -16.28 10.50
N ILE A 93 -10.62 -16.57 9.40
CA ILE A 93 -10.77 -15.83 8.13
C ILE A 93 -11.67 -16.50 7.09
N THR A 94 -12.33 -17.61 7.43
CA THR A 94 -13.16 -18.37 6.47
C THR A 94 -14.20 -17.46 5.79
N ASN A 95 -14.81 -16.53 6.52
CA ASN A 95 -15.80 -15.60 5.99
C ASN A 95 -15.23 -14.48 5.08
N TYR A 96 -13.90 -14.31 5.06
CA TYR A 96 -13.21 -13.24 4.32
C TYR A 96 -12.26 -13.79 3.25
N THR A 97 -12.18 -15.12 3.12
CA THR A 97 -11.29 -15.80 2.17
C THR A 97 -11.54 -15.35 0.73
N ASP A 98 -12.81 -15.26 0.33
CA ASP A 98 -13.19 -14.82 -1.02
C ASP A 98 -12.77 -13.36 -1.24
N MET A 99 -13.05 -12.47 -0.27
CA MET A 99 -12.65 -11.06 -0.34
C MET A 99 -11.13 -10.91 -0.48
N ILE A 100 -10.34 -11.66 0.30
CA ILE A 100 -8.88 -11.65 0.22
C ILE A 100 -8.41 -12.13 -1.15
N SER A 101 -8.93 -13.26 -1.61
CA SER A 101 -8.58 -13.84 -2.92
C SER A 101 -8.91 -12.89 -4.06
N GLU A 102 -10.09 -12.28 -4.03
CA GLU A 102 -10.52 -11.33 -5.06
C GLU A 102 -9.72 -10.02 -5.01
N ASN A 103 -9.38 -9.51 -3.83
CA ASN A 103 -8.50 -8.34 -3.68
C ASN A 103 -7.13 -8.60 -4.32
N LEU A 104 -6.53 -9.77 -4.05
CA LEU A 104 -5.26 -10.20 -4.67
C LEU A 104 -5.41 -10.33 -6.20
N GLN A 105 -6.52 -10.91 -6.66
CA GLN A 105 -6.82 -11.06 -8.09
C GLN A 105 -6.94 -9.70 -8.79
N ARG A 106 -7.70 -8.76 -8.22
CA ARG A 106 -7.84 -7.39 -8.75
C ARG A 106 -6.51 -6.65 -8.77
N ALA A 107 -5.69 -6.79 -7.74
CA ALA A 107 -4.36 -6.19 -7.73
C ALA A 107 -3.45 -6.78 -8.81
N ALA A 108 -3.52 -8.08 -9.09
CA ALA A 108 -2.75 -8.71 -10.16
C ALA A 108 -3.21 -8.33 -11.57
N GLN A 109 -4.46 -7.89 -11.76
CA GLN A 109 -4.97 -7.43 -13.06
C GLN A 109 -4.22 -6.20 -13.60
N TYR A 110 -3.50 -5.45 -12.76
CA TYR A 110 -2.55 -4.42 -13.24
C TYR A 110 -1.39 -5.00 -14.07
N GLY A 111 -1.12 -6.30 -13.94
CA GLY A 111 -0.13 -7.02 -14.74
C GLY A 111 -0.62 -7.42 -16.14
N THR A 112 -1.88 -7.15 -16.50
CA THR A 112 -2.41 -7.43 -17.84
C THR A 112 -1.63 -6.64 -18.88
N ILE A 113 -1.07 -7.33 -19.87
CA ILE A 113 -0.29 -6.74 -20.97
C ILE A 113 -1.26 -6.11 -21.97
N LYS A 114 -0.85 -5.00 -22.60
CA LYS A 114 -1.60 -4.36 -23.69
C LYS A 114 -1.90 -5.36 -24.80
N ASP A 115 -3.15 -5.34 -25.29
CA ASP A 115 -3.71 -6.29 -26.26
C ASP A 115 -3.82 -7.74 -25.75
N GLY A 116 -3.57 -7.98 -24.46
CA GLY A 116 -3.82 -9.25 -23.78
C GLY A 116 -5.29 -9.46 -23.41
N GLU A 117 -5.66 -10.71 -23.15
CA GLU A 117 -7.00 -11.05 -22.65
C GLU A 117 -7.08 -10.81 -21.13
N GLY A 118 -8.17 -10.21 -20.66
CA GLY A 118 -8.44 -10.03 -19.24
C GLY A 118 -9.14 -8.71 -18.92
N GLU A 119 -9.58 -8.59 -17.66
CA GLU A 119 -10.04 -7.32 -17.11
C GLU A 119 -8.84 -6.39 -16.91
N VAL A 120 -9.04 -5.11 -17.23
CA VAL A 120 -8.02 -4.06 -17.17
C VAL A 120 -8.44 -3.07 -16.09
N ASN A 121 -7.55 -2.82 -15.13
CA ASN A 121 -7.76 -1.82 -14.11
C ASN A 121 -7.64 -0.40 -14.67
N ALA A 122 -8.28 0.55 -13.98
CA ALA A 122 -8.19 1.97 -14.30
C ALA A 122 -6.74 2.49 -14.32
N ASP A 123 -6.50 3.48 -15.20
CA ASP A 123 -5.23 4.20 -15.26
C ASP A 123 -4.92 4.89 -13.93
N ILE A 124 -3.65 4.92 -13.54
CA ILE A 124 -3.21 5.51 -12.27
C ILE A 124 -2.52 6.84 -12.54
N HIS A 125 -3.00 7.91 -11.93
CA HIS A 125 -2.35 9.22 -11.95
C HIS A 125 -1.26 9.28 -10.87
N VAL A 126 -0.02 9.60 -11.27
CA VAL A 126 1.15 9.63 -10.38
C VAL A 126 1.73 11.03 -10.27
N ARG A 127 2.19 11.41 -9.07
CA ARG A 127 2.78 12.73 -8.78
C ARG A 127 3.99 12.63 -7.85
N CYS A 128 4.79 13.68 -7.81
CA CYS A 128 5.94 13.85 -6.90
C CYS A 128 6.02 15.26 -6.28
N ASP A 129 5.02 16.13 -6.49
CA ASP A 129 5.02 17.52 -6.03
C ASP A 129 4.42 17.73 -4.63
N ASP A 130 3.89 16.67 -4.00
CA ASP A 130 3.33 16.67 -2.65
C ASP A 130 2.22 17.73 -2.44
N PRO A 131 1.09 17.64 -3.18
CA PRO A 131 0.07 18.69 -3.18
C PRO A 131 -0.58 18.95 -1.81
N VAL A 132 -0.58 17.96 -0.91
CA VAL A 132 -1.15 18.09 0.45
C VAL A 132 -0.08 18.29 1.53
N GLY A 133 1.19 18.36 1.15
CA GLY A 133 2.30 18.60 2.08
C GLY A 133 2.50 17.47 3.09
N ALA A 134 2.24 16.22 2.69
CA ALA A 134 2.30 15.04 3.55
C ALA A 134 3.67 14.37 3.60
N CYS A 135 4.50 14.53 2.57
CA CYS A 135 5.83 13.90 2.51
C CYS A 135 6.78 14.37 3.61
N ARG A 136 6.51 15.54 4.21
CA ARG A 136 7.29 16.10 5.33
C ARG A 136 6.92 15.54 6.70
N PHE A 137 5.81 14.80 6.81
CA PHE A 137 5.46 14.15 8.07
C PHE A 137 6.31 12.91 8.27
N GLY A 138 6.79 12.72 9.49
CA GLY A 138 7.72 11.67 9.84
C GLY A 138 8.21 11.79 11.26
N ASN A 139 8.93 10.77 11.71
CA ASN A 139 9.60 10.75 13.00
C ASN A 139 11.01 10.15 12.90
N LYS A 140 11.82 10.31 13.95
CA LYS A 140 13.21 9.79 13.96
C LYS A 140 13.28 8.26 13.95
N ARG A 141 12.21 7.57 14.35
CA ARG A 141 12.13 6.10 14.46
C ARG A 141 11.94 5.45 13.09
N GLU A 142 11.07 6.01 12.26
CA GLU A 142 10.49 5.39 11.07
C GLU A 142 10.86 6.12 9.76
N GLY A 143 11.28 7.38 9.84
CA GLY A 143 11.55 8.22 8.68
C GLY A 143 10.33 9.04 8.28
N SER A 144 10.26 9.42 7.00
CA SER A 144 9.18 10.23 6.44
C SER A 144 8.24 9.37 5.59
N HIS A 145 7.08 9.93 5.25
CA HIS A 145 6.13 9.27 4.37
C HIS A 145 6.76 8.98 2.99
N ALA A 146 6.60 7.76 2.47
CA ALA A 146 7.26 7.33 1.22
C ALA A 146 6.37 7.51 -0.01
N ALA A 147 5.06 7.29 0.13
CA ALA A 147 4.03 7.60 -0.87
C ALA A 147 2.67 7.58 -0.18
N TYR A 148 1.69 8.33 -0.70
CA TYR A 148 0.31 8.33 -0.22
C TYR A 148 -0.68 8.35 -1.39
N ASN A 149 -1.89 7.86 -1.15
CA ASN A 149 -3.04 7.97 -2.02
C ASN A 149 -3.80 9.28 -1.76
N ILE A 150 -4.29 9.90 -2.83
CA ILE A 150 -5.21 11.05 -2.75
C ILE A 150 -6.64 10.50 -2.85
N GLY A 151 -7.31 10.38 -1.71
CA GLY A 151 -8.52 9.59 -1.57
C GLY A 151 -8.34 8.11 -1.96
N ASN A 152 -9.45 7.42 -2.26
CA ASN A 152 -9.43 6.03 -2.76
C ASN A 152 -9.53 5.97 -4.30
N GLU A 153 -9.18 7.05 -4.98
CA GLU A 153 -9.07 7.12 -6.44
C GLU A 153 -7.73 6.51 -6.89
N PRO A 154 -7.56 6.13 -8.18
CA PRO A 154 -6.28 5.67 -8.72
C PRO A 154 -5.31 6.85 -8.88
N HIS A 155 -4.91 7.45 -7.75
CA HIS A 155 -4.11 8.65 -7.67
C HIS A 155 -3.11 8.54 -6.51
N ILE A 156 -1.82 8.48 -6.82
CA ILE A 156 -0.75 8.24 -5.85
C ILE A 156 0.32 9.33 -5.98
N ASN A 157 0.69 9.94 -4.85
CA ASN A 157 1.84 10.83 -4.77
C ASN A 157 3.04 10.10 -4.15
N PHE A 158 4.17 10.09 -4.85
CA PHE A 158 5.43 9.50 -4.41
C PHE A 158 6.34 10.56 -3.77
N CYS A 159 6.82 10.27 -2.58
CA CYS A 159 7.71 11.15 -1.82
C CYS A 159 9.19 10.77 -2.05
N ASN A 160 10.09 11.65 -1.64
CA ASN A 160 11.55 11.45 -1.77
C ASN A 160 12.06 10.13 -1.16
N ASP A 161 11.41 9.62 -0.11
CA ASP A 161 11.83 8.38 0.55
C ASP A 161 11.51 7.13 -0.29
N TYR A 162 10.52 7.16 -1.20
CA TYR A 162 10.28 6.06 -2.14
C TYR A 162 11.49 5.80 -3.05
N PHE A 163 12.09 6.86 -3.59
CA PHE A 163 13.22 6.75 -4.53
C PHE A 163 14.50 6.22 -3.86
N LYS A 164 14.55 6.21 -2.52
CA LYS A 164 15.66 5.61 -1.75
C LYS A 164 15.49 4.10 -1.55
N LEU A 165 14.31 3.54 -1.83
CA LEU A 165 14.07 2.11 -1.73
C LEU A 165 14.77 1.37 -2.87
N ASP A 166 15.32 0.19 -2.54
CA ASP A 166 15.91 -0.68 -3.55
C ASP A 166 14.82 -1.25 -4.49
N PRO A 167 15.15 -1.56 -5.75
CA PRO A 167 14.34 -2.41 -6.62
C PRO A 167 14.15 -3.82 -6.04
N LEU A 168 13.05 -4.49 -6.39
CA LEU A 168 12.63 -5.79 -5.85
C LEU A 168 13.74 -6.85 -5.86
N ASP A 169 14.24 -7.21 -7.04
CA ASP A 169 15.22 -8.29 -7.17
C ASP A 169 16.55 -7.96 -6.50
N LYS A 170 16.99 -6.70 -6.60
CA LYS A 170 18.21 -6.24 -5.91
C LYS A 170 18.06 -6.44 -4.40
N ARG A 171 16.91 -6.05 -3.84
CA ARG A 171 16.65 -6.17 -2.40
C ARG A 171 16.57 -7.63 -1.97
N VAL A 172 15.77 -8.44 -2.65
CA VAL A 172 15.57 -9.86 -2.33
C VAL A 172 16.88 -10.64 -2.43
N ASN A 173 17.66 -10.42 -3.48
CA ASN A 173 18.97 -11.06 -3.65
C ASN A 173 19.95 -10.67 -2.54
N LYS A 174 20.00 -9.38 -2.18
CA LYS A 174 20.89 -8.88 -1.13
C LYS A 174 20.56 -9.51 0.23
N LYS A 175 19.27 -9.55 0.59
CA LYS A 175 18.82 -9.96 1.92
C LYS A 175 18.78 -11.47 2.10
N ALA A 176 18.40 -12.23 1.07
CA ALA A 176 18.40 -13.69 1.13
C ALA A 176 19.79 -14.30 1.36
N ASN A 177 20.86 -13.60 0.94
CA ASN A 177 22.24 -14.04 1.13
C ASN A 177 22.85 -13.60 2.48
N ASN A 178 22.13 -12.82 3.29
CA ASN A 178 22.60 -12.37 4.60
C ASN A 178 21.99 -13.23 5.71
N GLN A 179 22.79 -14.07 6.34
CA GLN A 179 22.33 -15.02 7.36
C GLN A 179 21.65 -14.36 8.57
N MET A 180 21.96 -13.09 8.89
CA MET A 180 21.35 -12.37 10.01
C MET A 180 20.01 -11.70 9.66
N GLU A 181 19.79 -11.42 8.39
CA GLU A 181 18.64 -10.63 7.90
C GLU A 181 17.65 -11.47 7.10
N ARG A 182 18.09 -12.61 6.56
CA ARG A 182 17.32 -13.47 5.65
C ARG A 182 15.97 -13.91 6.20
N ASP A 183 15.82 -13.99 7.51
CA ASP A 183 14.60 -14.45 8.18
C ASP A 183 13.69 -13.29 8.60
N ARG A 184 14.06 -12.03 8.36
CA ARG A 184 13.30 -10.85 8.75
C ARG A 184 12.53 -10.29 7.55
N MET A 185 11.22 -10.49 7.48
CA MET A 185 10.39 -10.00 6.38
C MET A 185 10.58 -8.50 6.09
N MET A 186 10.68 -7.65 7.13
CA MET A 186 10.82 -6.20 6.95
C MET A 186 12.11 -5.82 6.23
N GLU A 187 13.15 -6.67 6.29
CA GLU A 187 14.39 -6.44 5.56
C GLU A 187 14.19 -6.52 4.05
N TYR A 188 13.16 -7.23 3.58
CA TYR A 188 12.85 -7.37 2.15
C TYR A 188 12.00 -6.22 1.60
N TYR A 189 11.52 -5.30 2.44
CA TYR A 189 10.72 -4.15 2.00
C TYR A 189 11.45 -3.32 0.93
N ASN A 190 10.74 -2.98 -0.14
CA ASN A 190 11.28 -2.40 -1.36
C ASN A 190 10.22 -1.59 -2.13
N ARG A 191 10.59 -1.00 -3.26
CA ARG A 191 9.67 -0.17 -4.08
C ARG A 191 8.39 -0.91 -4.48
N ALA A 192 8.50 -2.16 -4.90
CA ALA A 192 7.37 -2.97 -5.33
C ALA A 192 6.41 -3.26 -4.16
N THR A 193 6.94 -3.44 -2.95
CA THR A 193 6.12 -3.63 -1.74
C THR A 193 5.36 -2.36 -1.37
N LEU A 194 5.99 -1.18 -1.44
CA LEU A 194 5.27 0.08 -1.23
C LEU A 194 4.17 0.26 -2.28
N TRP A 195 4.49 0.03 -3.56
CA TRP A 195 3.48 0.04 -4.63
C TRP A 195 2.31 -0.90 -4.35
N ALA A 196 2.61 -2.15 -3.93
CA ALA A 196 1.59 -3.14 -3.59
C ALA A 196 0.66 -2.64 -2.48
N ARG A 197 1.20 -1.95 -1.47
CA ARG A 197 0.41 -1.31 -0.43
C ARG A 197 -0.47 -0.17 -0.98
N MET A 198 0.09 0.73 -1.81
CA MET A 198 -0.67 1.88 -2.34
C MET A 198 -1.82 1.48 -3.26
N VAL A 199 -1.64 0.47 -4.13
CA VAL A 199 -2.73 0.06 -5.04
C VAL A 199 -3.91 -0.56 -4.29
N MET A 200 -3.68 -1.16 -3.13
CA MET A 200 -4.75 -1.71 -2.30
C MET A 200 -5.67 -0.63 -1.76
N HIS A 201 -5.22 0.61 -1.64
CA HIS A 201 -6.08 1.73 -1.23
C HIS A 201 -7.00 2.26 -2.34
N ILE A 202 -6.76 1.86 -3.60
CA ILE A 202 -7.64 2.19 -4.72
C ILE A 202 -8.95 1.42 -4.56
N SER A 203 -10.07 2.13 -4.58
CA SER A 203 -11.39 1.59 -4.27
C SER A 203 -11.81 0.44 -5.18
N ASP A 204 -11.35 0.42 -6.43
CA ASP A 204 -11.61 -0.68 -7.38
C ASP A 204 -10.79 -1.93 -7.07
N VAL A 205 -9.70 -1.81 -6.32
CA VAL A 205 -8.78 -2.91 -6.01
C VAL A 205 -9.09 -3.48 -4.63
N GLY A 206 -8.82 -2.70 -3.58
CA GLY A 206 -8.99 -3.14 -2.19
C GLY A 206 -10.39 -2.86 -1.70
N LYS A 207 -11.13 -3.94 -1.50
CA LYS A 207 -12.42 -3.95 -0.84
C LYS A 207 -12.23 -4.35 0.62
N ALA A 208 -12.92 -3.66 1.50
CA ALA A 208 -12.82 -3.83 2.95
C ALA A 208 -14.20 -3.89 3.59
N ILE A 209 -14.30 -4.55 4.74
CA ILE A 209 -15.50 -4.58 5.58
C ILE A 209 -15.58 -3.29 6.40
N VAL A 210 -16.68 -2.57 6.26
CA VAL A 210 -17.01 -1.36 7.02
C VAL A 210 -18.16 -1.69 7.96
N GLN A 211 -17.85 -1.79 9.25
CA GLN A 211 -18.83 -2.02 10.30
C GLN A 211 -19.13 -0.70 11.03
N ARG A 212 -20.41 -0.29 11.07
CA ARG A 212 -20.86 0.99 11.67
C ARG A 212 -22.00 0.76 12.64
N ALA A 213 -21.96 1.43 13.80
CA ALA A 213 -23.11 1.51 14.68
C ALA A 213 -24.18 2.41 14.05
N ILE A 214 -25.41 1.92 13.95
CA ILE A 214 -26.57 2.66 13.47
C ILE A 214 -27.71 2.57 14.51
N PRO A 215 -28.59 3.57 14.60
CA PRO A 215 -29.72 3.52 15.52
C PRO A 215 -30.57 2.26 15.27
N GLY A 216 -31.01 1.62 16.34
CA GLY A 216 -31.93 0.50 16.30
C GLY A 216 -33.25 0.90 15.65
N GLY A 217 -33.77 0.03 14.77
CA GLY A 217 -35.08 0.26 14.16
C GLY A 217 -36.23 0.22 15.18
N PRO A 218 -37.47 0.53 14.77
CA PRO A 218 -38.63 0.63 15.66
C PRO A 218 -38.93 -0.63 16.50
N ASN A 219 -38.46 -1.79 16.05
CA ASN A 219 -38.64 -3.10 16.70
C ASN A 219 -37.34 -3.67 17.28
N SER A 220 -36.26 -2.89 17.36
CA SER A 220 -34.99 -3.35 17.91
C SER A 220 -35.06 -3.45 19.44
N THR A 221 -34.51 -4.51 20.00
CA THR A 221 -34.33 -4.65 21.46
C THR A 221 -33.12 -3.88 21.98
N THR A 222 -32.31 -3.30 21.09
CA THR A 222 -31.14 -2.49 21.42
C THR A 222 -31.25 -1.11 20.76
N GLU A 223 -30.76 -0.08 21.47
CA GLU A 223 -30.71 1.30 20.97
C GLU A 223 -29.80 1.43 19.74
N TRP A 224 -28.77 0.59 19.65
CA TRP A 224 -27.82 0.56 18.55
C TRP A 224 -27.77 -0.84 17.94
N THR A 225 -27.62 -0.90 16.62
CA THR A 225 -27.34 -2.13 15.86
C THR A 225 -26.10 -1.90 15.00
N MET A 226 -25.46 -2.99 14.57
CA MET A 226 -24.28 -2.90 13.69
C MET A 226 -24.71 -3.13 12.25
N SER A 227 -24.40 -2.16 11.38
CA SER A 227 -24.47 -2.33 9.93
C SER A 227 -23.11 -2.79 9.42
N VAL A 228 -23.09 -3.85 8.63
CA VAL A 228 -21.88 -4.34 7.95
C VAL A 228 -22.05 -4.11 6.46
N THR A 229 -21.12 -3.37 5.86
CA THR A 229 -21.11 -3.05 4.43
C THR A 229 -19.71 -3.27 3.87
N GLN A 230 -19.59 -3.33 2.55
CA GLN A 230 -18.28 -3.32 1.88
C GLN A 230 -17.96 -1.91 1.40
N GLY A 231 -16.71 -1.48 1.58
CA GLY A 231 -16.20 -0.18 1.16
C GLY A 231 -14.77 -0.26 0.63
N ALA A 232 -14.17 0.90 0.35
CA ALA A 232 -12.77 0.99 -0.02
C ALA A 232 -11.87 0.68 1.18
N MET A 233 -10.71 0.10 0.91
CA MET A 233 -9.70 -0.19 1.92
C MET A 233 -8.99 1.10 2.35
N ASN A 234 -9.24 1.52 3.59
CA ASN A 234 -8.51 2.61 4.24
C ASN A 234 -7.42 2.04 5.14
N THR A 235 -6.70 2.90 5.86
CA THR A 235 -5.70 2.45 6.82
C THR A 235 -6.33 1.73 8.01
N SER A 236 -5.92 0.47 8.27
CA SER A 236 -6.30 -0.25 9.50
C SER A 236 -5.46 0.18 10.70
N VAL A 237 -6.02 0.00 11.89
CA VAL A 237 -5.42 0.38 13.17
C VAL A 237 -5.40 -0.80 14.12
N LEU A 238 -4.32 -0.94 14.89
CA LEU A 238 -4.28 -1.77 16.09
C LEU A 238 -5.10 -1.11 17.19
N ALA A 239 -5.74 -1.93 18.03
CA ALA A 239 -6.41 -1.46 19.23
C ALA A 239 -5.39 -0.75 20.14
N GLY A 240 -5.62 0.53 20.39
CA GLY A 240 -4.77 1.37 21.24
C GLY A 240 -4.51 2.75 20.64
N VAL A 241 -3.85 3.60 21.42
CA VAL A 241 -3.43 4.94 21.01
C VAL A 241 -1.92 5.08 21.14
N LEU A 242 -1.30 5.88 20.28
CA LEU A 242 0.09 6.32 20.40
C LEU A 242 0.14 7.85 20.53
N ASN A 243 1.21 8.36 21.13
CA ASN A 243 1.53 9.77 21.05
C ASN A 243 2.14 10.07 19.68
N GLU A 244 1.42 10.81 18.83
CA GLU A 244 1.86 11.11 17.46
C GLU A 244 3.16 11.95 17.42
N ARG A 245 3.45 12.67 18.51
CA ARG A 245 4.62 13.57 18.62
C ARG A 245 5.38 13.34 19.92
N PRO A 246 6.07 12.18 20.07
CA PRO A 246 6.81 11.87 21.29
C PRO A 246 8.02 12.80 21.51
N ASP A 247 8.49 13.47 20.45
CA ASP A 247 9.70 14.30 20.43
C ASP A 247 9.43 15.81 20.66
N THR A 248 8.22 16.22 21.05
CA THR A 248 7.91 17.64 21.34
C THR A 248 7.77 17.92 22.83
N ASP A 249 8.54 18.87 23.36
CA ASP A 249 8.42 19.38 24.73
C ASP A 249 7.16 20.27 24.87
N GLY A 250 6.03 19.70 25.30
CA GLY A 250 4.82 20.48 25.58
C GLY A 250 3.59 19.64 25.94
N PRO A 251 2.48 20.25 26.42
CA PRO A 251 1.29 19.54 26.92
C PRO A 251 0.41 18.92 25.80
N ASN A 252 0.93 18.86 24.57
CA ASN A 252 0.21 18.48 23.36
C ASN A 252 0.50 17.03 22.98
N ASN A 253 0.27 16.10 23.92
CA ASN A 253 0.25 14.67 23.61
C ASN A 253 -1.02 14.38 22.79
N PHE A 254 -0.95 14.58 21.48
CA PHE A 254 -2.01 14.15 20.58
C PHE A 254 -1.98 12.63 20.51
N GLN A 255 -3.02 12.01 21.09
CA GLN A 255 -3.23 10.59 20.99
C GLN A 255 -3.88 10.28 19.65
N THR A 256 -3.20 9.49 18.82
CA THR A 256 -3.73 8.97 17.56
C THR A 256 -3.83 7.45 17.62
N LEU A 257 -4.58 6.84 16.71
CA LEU A 257 -4.72 5.39 16.63
C LEU A 257 -3.41 4.76 16.11
N LYS A 258 -3.10 3.55 16.59
CA LYS A 258 -1.90 2.80 16.14
C LYS A 258 -2.11 2.23 14.75
N TYR A 259 -1.77 2.97 13.71
CA TYR A 259 -1.85 2.44 12.35
C TYR A 259 -0.99 1.18 12.19
N ALA A 260 -1.59 0.17 11.57
CA ALA A 260 -1.03 -1.17 11.53
C ALA A 260 -0.09 -1.38 10.32
N TYR A 261 0.88 -0.48 10.19
CA TYR A 261 1.90 -0.56 9.15
C TYR A 261 3.23 -1.10 9.68
N GLY A 262 3.99 -1.76 8.80
CA GLY A 262 5.16 -2.57 9.18
C GLY A 262 4.79 -4.01 9.53
N VAL A 263 5.75 -4.92 9.36
CA VAL A 263 5.52 -6.37 9.44
C VAL A 263 4.97 -6.78 10.80
N THR A 264 5.53 -6.24 11.89
CA THR A 264 5.11 -6.62 13.23
C THR A 264 3.66 -6.24 13.47
N ARG A 265 3.27 -5.00 13.14
CA ARG A 265 1.91 -4.51 13.35
C ARG A 265 0.88 -5.19 12.43
N ALA A 266 1.25 -5.41 11.17
CA ALA A 266 0.42 -6.16 10.22
C ALA A 266 0.11 -7.57 10.75
N LYS A 267 1.12 -8.28 11.26
CA LYS A 267 0.93 -9.61 11.86
C LYS A 267 0.16 -9.56 13.19
N LEU A 268 0.30 -8.52 14.00
CA LEU A 268 -0.48 -8.35 15.22
C LEU A 268 -1.98 -8.22 14.93
N LEU A 269 -2.37 -7.58 13.81
CA LEU A 269 -3.77 -7.54 13.38
C LEU A 269 -4.38 -8.93 13.17
N ALA A 270 -3.59 -9.87 12.66
CA ALA A 270 -4.04 -11.22 12.34
C ALA A 270 -4.18 -12.13 13.57
N VAL A 271 -3.71 -11.68 14.73
CA VAL A 271 -3.43 -12.56 15.88
C VAL A 271 -4.08 -12.10 17.19
N LEU A 272 -4.18 -10.79 17.42
CA LEU A 272 -4.75 -10.25 18.65
C LEU A 272 -6.26 -10.52 18.74
N SER A 273 -6.75 -11.02 19.88
CA SER A 273 -8.18 -11.27 20.11
C SER A 273 -9.00 -9.98 20.24
N THR A 274 -8.33 -8.86 20.52
CA THR A 274 -8.93 -7.52 20.48
C THR A 274 -9.23 -7.03 19.06
N GLN A 275 -8.71 -7.71 18.04
CA GLN A 275 -8.96 -7.40 16.64
C GLN A 275 -10.06 -8.30 16.10
N MET A 276 -10.90 -7.74 15.24
CA MET A 276 -11.84 -8.51 14.47
C MET A 276 -11.10 -9.21 13.32
N PRO A 277 -11.51 -10.42 12.90
CA PRO A 277 -10.77 -11.12 11.84
C PRO A 277 -10.75 -10.38 10.49
N TYR A 278 -11.67 -9.44 10.26
CA TYR A 278 -11.63 -8.59 9.08
C TYR A 278 -10.57 -7.47 9.15
N ASP A 279 -10.01 -7.14 10.32
CA ASP A 279 -9.09 -5.99 10.46
C ASP A 279 -7.79 -6.23 9.68
N ALA A 280 -7.26 -7.46 9.72
CA ALA A 280 -6.14 -7.89 8.88
C ALA A 280 -6.52 -7.96 7.40
N ALA A 281 -7.73 -8.43 7.08
CA ALA A 281 -8.24 -8.47 5.71
C ALA A 281 -8.56 -7.07 5.14
N ASN A 282 -8.69 -6.06 6.01
CA ASN A 282 -8.89 -4.65 5.67
C ASN A 282 -7.57 -3.87 5.60
N ASN A 283 -6.42 -4.49 5.87
CA ASN A 283 -5.15 -3.79 5.94
C ASN A 283 -4.35 -3.98 4.65
N ALA A 284 -4.07 -2.88 3.93
CA ALA A 284 -3.31 -2.89 2.68
C ALA A 284 -1.90 -3.49 2.80
N GLU A 285 -1.24 -3.28 3.93
CA GLU A 285 0.11 -3.77 4.20
C GLU A 285 0.14 -5.30 4.39
N ASN A 286 -0.90 -5.89 4.97
CA ASN A 286 -1.04 -7.35 5.05
C ASN A 286 -1.05 -7.99 3.64
N TYR A 287 -1.71 -7.38 2.66
CA TYR A 287 -1.64 -7.84 1.26
C TYR A 287 -0.25 -7.66 0.65
N ALA A 288 0.38 -6.49 0.86
CA ALA A 288 1.71 -6.21 0.34
C ALA A 288 2.76 -7.19 0.88
N PHE A 289 2.74 -7.49 2.19
CA PHE A 289 3.65 -8.45 2.80
C PHE A 289 3.30 -9.90 2.48
N TYR A 290 2.02 -10.25 2.36
CA TYR A 290 1.64 -11.56 1.83
C TYR A 290 2.24 -11.76 0.43
N ALA A 291 2.10 -10.76 -0.45
CA ALA A 291 2.62 -10.86 -1.80
C ALA A 291 4.15 -10.92 -1.87
N LEU A 292 4.83 -10.11 -1.05
CA LEU A 292 6.28 -10.17 -0.89
C LEU A 292 6.74 -11.55 -0.37
N ALA A 293 6.06 -12.10 0.64
CA ALA A 293 6.35 -13.42 1.17
C ALA A 293 6.28 -14.50 0.11
N ARG A 294 5.18 -14.52 -0.66
CA ARG A 294 4.96 -15.47 -1.75
C ARG A 294 6.04 -15.35 -2.82
N TYR A 295 6.43 -14.13 -3.18
CA TYR A 295 7.52 -13.88 -4.11
C TYR A 295 8.86 -14.42 -3.60
N VAL A 296 9.22 -14.12 -2.35
CA VAL A 296 10.48 -14.61 -1.75
C VAL A 296 10.49 -16.14 -1.69
N MET A 297 9.38 -16.77 -1.29
CA MET A 297 9.24 -18.22 -1.30
C MET A 297 9.45 -18.80 -2.70
N ALA A 298 8.81 -18.22 -3.72
CA ALA A 298 8.94 -18.69 -5.10
C ALA A 298 10.36 -18.52 -5.67
N LYS A 299 11.06 -17.42 -5.33
CA LYS A 299 12.38 -17.10 -5.91
C LYS A 299 13.56 -17.65 -5.13
N LYS A 300 13.41 -17.82 -3.82
CA LYS A 300 14.51 -18.15 -2.89
C LYS A 300 14.29 -19.44 -2.13
N ASN A 301 13.11 -20.06 -2.27
CA ASN A 301 12.75 -21.26 -1.54
C ASN A 301 12.95 -21.11 -0.02
N LEU A 302 12.65 -19.91 0.48
CA LEU A 302 12.69 -19.58 1.90
C LEU A 302 11.49 -18.71 2.24
N TYR A 303 10.98 -18.84 3.46
CA TYR A 303 9.98 -17.94 4.01
C TYR A 303 10.66 -17.05 5.07
N PRO A 304 10.79 -15.73 4.86
CA PRO A 304 11.52 -14.87 5.77
C PRO A 304 10.63 -14.54 6.97
N ASN A 305 10.67 -15.40 7.98
CA ASN A 305 9.83 -15.28 9.14
C ASN A 305 10.60 -15.30 10.46
N VAL A 306 10.43 -14.21 11.22
CA VAL A 306 10.57 -14.22 12.66
C VAL A 306 9.15 -14.31 13.24
N PRO A 307 8.78 -15.44 13.86
CA PRO A 307 7.51 -15.56 14.55
C PRO A 307 7.40 -14.44 15.59
N ILE A 308 6.27 -13.74 15.60
CA ILE A 308 6.01 -12.73 16.62
C ILE A 308 5.65 -13.38 17.95
N MET A 309 5.18 -14.63 17.93
CA MET A 309 4.61 -15.27 19.12
C MET A 309 5.21 -16.63 19.45
N ASP A 310 5.71 -16.68 20.68
CA ASP A 310 5.71 -17.82 21.59
C ASP A 310 5.33 -17.33 23.01
N PHE A 311 4.51 -16.28 23.11
CA PHE A 311 4.14 -15.67 24.40
C PHE A 311 2.88 -16.33 24.96
N PRO A 312 2.92 -16.92 26.18
CA PRO A 312 1.80 -17.67 26.75
C PRO A 312 0.60 -16.79 27.18
N ASN A 313 0.65 -15.46 27.00
CA ASN A 313 -0.40 -14.54 27.43
C ASN A 313 -0.49 -13.30 26.52
N GLU A 314 -1.64 -13.11 25.88
CA GLU A 314 -1.96 -11.93 25.06
C GLU A 314 -1.83 -10.61 25.84
N ALA A 315 -2.10 -10.62 27.15
CA ALA A 315 -1.92 -9.44 28.01
C ALA A 315 -0.47 -8.92 28.01
N THR A 316 0.51 -9.80 27.79
CA THR A 316 1.92 -9.40 27.66
C THR A 316 2.17 -8.66 26.35
N VAL A 317 1.48 -9.02 25.26
CA VAL A 317 1.57 -8.30 23.98
C VAL A 317 0.88 -6.95 24.05
N LEU A 318 -0.30 -6.90 24.68
CA LEU A 318 -1.07 -5.67 24.86
C LEU A 318 -0.38 -4.65 25.79
N THR A 319 0.51 -5.11 26.68
CA THR A 319 1.30 -4.24 27.56
C THR A 319 2.72 -3.96 27.06
N ASN A 320 3.19 -4.66 26.01
CA ASN A 320 4.52 -4.45 25.44
C ASN A 320 4.49 -3.39 24.34
N GLU A 321 4.75 -2.14 24.72
CA GLU A 321 4.80 -1.01 23.78
C GLU A 321 5.84 -1.20 22.67
N ASN A 322 7.01 -1.76 22.96
CA ASN A 322 8.04 -1.97 21.94
C ASN A 322 7.57 -2.91 20.81
N LEU A 323 6.71 -3.88 21.13
CA LEU A 323 6.15 -4.79 20.15
C LEU A 323 5.07 -4.11 19.31
N GLN A 324 4.18 -3.33 19.95
CA GLN A 324 3.13 -2.59 19.25
C GLN A 324 3.68 -1.42 18.42
N ASP A 325 4.80 -0.84 18.84
CA ASP A 325 5.52 0.20 18.12
C ASP A 325 6.16 -0.31 16.82
N GLY A 326 6.25 -1.64 16.63
CA GLY A 326 6.75 -2.28 15.42
C GLY A 326 8.26 -2.12 15.22
N GLU A 327 8.72 -2.49 14.04
CA GLU A 327 10.15 -2.44 13.70
C GLU A 327 10.66 -1.00 13.55
N ARG A 328 11.87 -0.75 14.07
CA ARG A 328 12.56 0.54 13.88
C ARG A 328 13.31 0.58 12.55
N VAL A 329 12.60 0.94 11.49
CA VAL A 329 13.15 0.99 10.13
C VAL A 329 12.85 2.33 9.48
N LYS A 330 13.87 2.95 8.86
CA LYS A 330 13.79 4.31 8.29
C LYS A 330 13.38 4.31 6.81
N PHE A 331 12.26 3.65 6.49
CA PHE A 331 11.82 3.46 5.11
C PHE A 331 10.44 4.05 4.81
N ALA A 332 9.63 4.34 5.82
CA ALA A 332 8.28 4.88 5.69
C ALA A 332 7.78 5.37 7.05
N TYR A 333 6.87 6.35 7.07
CA TYR A 333 6.20 6.78 8.30
C TYR A 333 4.95 5.92 8.54
N PHE A 334 5.03 5.03 9.52
CA PHE A 334 3.98 4.04 9.81
C PHE A 334 2.93 4.53 10.78
N ASP A 335 3.16 5.68 11.42
CA ASP A 335 2.20 6.32 12.32
C ASP A 335 1.31 7.36 11.61
N MET A 336 1.10 7.23 10.29
CA MET A 336 0.20 8.08 9.51
C MET A 336 -0.64 7.26 8.50
N THR A 337 -1.84 7.76 8.18
CA THR A 337 -2.69 7.21 7.11
C THR A 337 -2.05 7.44 5.73
N ASP A 338 -2.23 6.47 4.84
CA ASP A 338 -1.83 6.61 3.43
C ASP A 338 -2.91 7.24 2.57
N VAL A 339 -4.15 7.29 3.06
CA VAL A 339 -5.27 7.87 2.32
C VAL A 339 -5.55 9.25 2.89
N LEU A 340 -5.39 10.29 2.06
CA LEU A 340 -5.50 11.71 2.44
C LEU A 340 -6.55 12.48 1.64
#